data_AF-B9TKR6-F1
#
_entry.id   AF-B9TKR6-F1
#
_cell.length_a   1.000
_cell.length_b   1.000
_cell.length_c   1.000
_cell.angle_alpha   90.00
_cell.angle_beta   90.00
_cell.angle_gamma   90.00
#
_symmetry.space_group_name_H-M   'P 1'
#
loop_
_entity.id
_entity.type
_entity.pdbx_description
1 polymer ?
#
loop_
_entity_poly.entity_id
_entity_poly.type
_entity_poly.pdbx_seq_one_letter_code
_entity_poly.pdbx_strand_id
1 'polypeptide(L)'
;MEEELCSTYSACAKKQQKARDQQRLFQFLMHLRLEFESIRGQLLHKSPLPTLDVALSELIAEEIRLRVLGSSRSAEPATVLAAFGSRSSATR
;
A
#
# COMPACT_ATOMS: atom_id res chain seq x y z
N MET A 1 -46.72 5.86 3.33
CA MET A 1 -46.09 5.39 2.08
C MET A 1 -44.87 6.25 1.71
N GLU A 2 -44.20 6.88 2.69
CA GLU A 2 -43.14 7.88 2.45
C GLU A 2 -41.79 7.41 3.00
N GLU A 3 -41.81 6.54 4.03
CA GLU A 3 -40.61 5.92 4.62
C GLU A 3 -39.90 4.91 3.71
N GLU A 4 -40.66 4.13 2.92
CA GLU A 4 -40.12 3.17 1.94
C GLU A 4 -39.32 3.88 0.83
N LEU A 5 -39.75 5.08 0.43
CA LEU A 5 -39.06 5.91 -0.56
C LEU A 5 -37.77 6.51 0.02
N CYS A 6 -37.75 6.89 1.29
CA CYS A 6 -36.55 7.40 1.96
C CYS A 6 -35.52 6.29 2.21
N SER A 7 -35.97 5.07 2.57
CA SER A 7 -35.10 3.91 2.75
C SER A 7 -34.41 3.52 1.43
N THR A 8 -35.18 3.46 0.35
CA THR A 8 -34.65 3.18 -1.00
C THR A 8 -33.78 4.32 -1.54
N TYR A 9 -34.16 5.59 -1.34
CA TYR A 9 -33.35 6.75 -1.72
C TYR A 9 -31.99 6.78 -1.01
N SER A 10 -31.97 6.53 0.30
CA SER A 10 -30.73 6.52 1.10
C SER A 10 -29.82 5.33 0.77
N ALA A 11 -30.38 4.16 0.46
CA ALA A 11 -29.63 2.99 0.01
C ALA A 11 -29.00 3.22 -1.38
N CYS A 12 -29.76 3.82 -2.30
CA CYS A 12 -29.28 4.23 -3.62
C CYS A 12 -28.16 5.27 -3.51
N ALA A 13 -28.28 6.26 -2.62
CA ALA A 13 -27.26 7.27 -2.38
C ALA A 13 -25.94 6.64 -1.88
N LYS A 14 -26.00 5.71 -0.91
CA LYS A 14 -24.82 4.99 -0.40
C LYS A 14 -24.14 4.16 -1.48
N LYS A 15 -24.92 3.46 -2.32
CA LYS A 15 -24.39 2.67 -3.44
C LYS A 15 -23.72 3.57 -4.49
N GLN A 16 -24.33 4.72 -4.79
CA GLN A 16 -23.78 5.69 -5.72
C GLN A 16 -22.49 6.31 -5.19
N GLN A 17 -22.41 6.60 -3.88
CA GLN A 17 -21.21 7.10 -3.25
C GLN A 17 -20.07 6.08 -3.35
N LYS A 18 -20.33 4.81 -3.04
CA LYS A 18 -19.34 3.72 -3.19
C LYS A 18 -18.84 3.60 -4.63
N ALA A 19 -19.72 3.68 -5.63
CA ALA A 19 -19.33 3.64 -7.03
C ALA A 19 -18.45 4.85 -7.43
N ARG A 20 -18.80 6.05 -6.96
CA ARG A 20 -17.99 7.26 -7.18
C ARG A 20 -16.61 7.15 -6.54
N ASP A 21 -16.54 6.61 -5.32
CA ASP A 21 -15.27 6.45 -4.62
C ASP A 21 -14.38 5.40 -5.30
N GLN A 22 -14.98 4.31 -5.82
CA GLN A 22 -14.27 3.34 -6.65
C GLN A 22 -13.75 3.96 -7.95
N GLN A 23 -14.55 4.80 -8.62
CA GLN A 23 -14.13 5.49 -9.83
C GLN A 23 -12.97 6.46 -9.55
N ARG A 24 -13.04 7.22 -8.45
CA ARG A 24 -11.97 8.12 -8.01
C ARG A 24 -10.69 7.36 -7.71
N LEU A 25 -10.78 6.23 -7.03
CA LEU A 25 -9.63 5.36 -6.78
C LEU A 25 -9.02 4.88 -8.10
N PHE A 26 -9.83 4.35 -9.02
CA PHE A 26 -9.32 3.88 -10.30
C PHE A 26 -8.62 4.98 -11.08
N GLN A 27 -9.23 6.16 -11.19
CA GLN A 27 -8.62 7.33 -11.83
C GLN A 27 -7.29 7.69 -11.17
N PHE A 28 -7.25 7.76 -9.84
CA PHE A 28 -6.03 8.03 -9.10
C PHE A 28 -4.93 7.00 -9.42
N LEU A 29 -5.25 5.70 -9.38
CA LEU A 29 -4.31 4.62 -9.67
C LEU A 29 -3.79 4.68 -11.12
N MET A 30 -4.63 5.03 -12.09
CA MET A 30 -4.23 5.15 -13.50
C MET A 30 -3.23 6.26 -13.76
N HIS A 31 -3.23 7.31 -12.93
CA HIS A 31 -2.31 8.45 -13.06
C HIS A 31 -1.04 8.31 -12.21
N LEU A 32 -0.81 7.15 -11.59
CA LEU A 32 0.43 6.89 -10.86
C LEU A 32 1.64 6.77 -11.81
N ARG A 33 2.82 7.18 -11.32
CA ARG A 33 4.09 7.05 -12.03
C ARG A 33 4.46 5.57 -12.23
N LEU A 34 5.25 5.27 -13.26
CA LEU A 34 5.68 3.91 -13.61
C LEU A 34 6.41 3.17 -12.47
N GLU A 35 7.07 3.91 -11.57
CA GLU A 35 7.75 3.34 -10.39
C GLU A 35 6.77 2.62 -9.44
N PHE A 36 5.48 2.98 -9.47
CA PHE A 36 4.42 2.41 -8.64
C PHE A 36 3.55 1.38 -9.37
N GLU A 37 3.97 0.91 -10.55
CA GLU A 37 3.25 -0.13 -11.32
C GLU A 37 2.99 -1.39 -10.50
N SER A 38 3.98 -1.81 -9.70
CA SER A 38 3.89 -3.01 -8.88
C SER A 38 2.72 -2.94 -7.89
N ILE A 39 2.58 -1.82 -7.17
CA ILE A 39 1.49 -1.63 -6.21
C ILE A 39 0.16 -1.31 -6.90
N ARG A 40 0.19 -0.62 -8.05
CA ARG A 40 -1.00 -0.35 -8.85
C ARG A 40 -1.70 -1.65 -9.24
N GLY A 41 -0.96 -2.63 -9.77
CA GLY A 41 -1.50 -3.94 -10.10
C GLY A 41 -2.06 -4.66 -8.88
N GLN A 42 -1.36 -4.60 -7.73
CA GLN A 42 -1.83 -5.23 -6.49
C GLN A 42 -3.16 -4.64 -6.02
N LEU A 43 -3.29 -3.31 -5.98
CA LEU A 43 -4.51 -2.63 -5.54
C LEU A 43 -5.72 -2.92 -6.45
N LEU A 44 -5.49 -3.06 -7.76
CA LEU A 44 -6.55 -3.39 -8.72
C LEU A 44 -7.02 -4.84 -8.64
N HIS A 45 -6.16 -5.77 -8.24
CA HIS A 45 -6.53 -7.19 -8.12
C HIS A 45 -7.19 -7.55 -6.78
N LYS A 46 -7.26 -6.63 -5.80
CA LYS A 46 -7.89 -6.92 -4.51
C LYS A 46 -9.41 -6.95 -4.63
N SER A 47 -10.02 -7.98 -4.06
CA SER A 47 -11.47 -8.13 -3.94
C SER A 47 -11.87 -8.32 -2.46
N PRO A 48 -12.69 -7.42 -1.88
CA PRO A 48 -13.26 -6.22 -2.50
C PRO A 48 -12.21 -5.13 -2.75
N LEU A 49 -12.49 -4.24 -3.72
CA LEU A 49 -11.61 -3.10 -4.02
C LEU A 49 -11.38 -2.26 -2.76
N PRO A 50 -10.12 -1.91 -2.43
CA PRO A 50 -9.83 -1.12 -1.23
C PRO A 50 -10.50 0.25 -1.30
N THR A 51 -10.68 0.88 -0.14
CA THR A 51 -11.06 2.29 -0.09
C THR A 51 -9.88 3.17 -0.49
N LEU A 52 -10.16 4.42 -0.85
CA LEU A 52 -9.12 5.37 -1.24
C LEU A 52 -8.08 5.58 -0.15
N ASP A 53 -8.49 5.64 1.11
CA ASP A 53 -7.61 5.81 2.28
C ASP A 53 -6.64 4.62 2.48
N VAL A 54 -7.16 3.40 2.31
CA VAL A 54 -6.33 2.18 2.39
C VAL A 54 -5.33 2.15 1.24
N ALA A 55 -5.77 2.47 0.01
CA ALA A 55 -4.89 2.52 -1.15
C ALA A 55 -3.77 3.57 -0.99
N LEU A 56 -4.08 4.74 -0.42
CA LEU A 56 -3.08 5.77 -0.10
C LEU A 56 -2.07 5.28 0.94
N SER A 57 -2.54 4.60 1.98
CA SER A 57 -1.66 4.05 3.02
C SER A 57 -0.69 3.01 2.45
N GLU A 58 -1.15 2.11 1.59
CA GLU A 58 -0.28 1.15 0.90
C GLU A 58 0.72 1.87 -0.03
N LEU A 59 0.30 2.93 -0.73
CA LEU A 59 1.19 3.73 -1.59
C LEU A 59 2.29 4.47 -0.84
N ILE A 60 1.98 5.02 0.33
CA ILE A 60 3.00 5.68 1.18
C ILE A 60 4.02 4.65 1.64
N ALA A 61 3.58 3.46 2.06
CA ALA A 61 4.49 2.37 2.42
C ALA A 61 5.40 1.96 1.25
N GLU A 62 4.84 1.89 0.04
CA GLU A 62 5.60 1.59 -1.16
C GLU A 62 6.58 2.70 -1.54
N GLU A 63 6.22 3.97 -1.38
CA GLU A 63 7.12 5.11 -1.57
C GLU A 63 8.33 5.01 -0.63
N ILE A 64 8.08 4.72 0.65
CA ILE A 64 9.15 4.54 1.65
C ILE A 64 10.05 3.37 1.24
N ARG A 65 9.47 2.24 0.82
CA ARG A 65 10.21 1.06 0.35
C ARG A 65 11.11 1.41 -0.84
N LEU A 66 10.58 2.12 -1.83
CA LEU A 66 11.32 2.58 -3.00
C LEU A 66 12.42 3.57 -2.63
N ARG A 67 12.18 4.47 -1.67
CA ARG A 67 13.20 5.42 -1.18
C ARG A 67 14.35 4.71 -0.48
N VAL A 68 14.05 3.74 0.38
CA VAL A 68 15.07 2.93 1.07
C VAL A 68 15.89 2.12 0.07
N LEU A 69 15.24 1.43 -0.87
CA LEU A 69 15.90 0.63 -1.90
C LEU A 69 16.67 1.48 -2.92
N GLY A 70 16.16 2.68 -3.24
CA GLY A 70 16.83 3.65 -4.09
C GLY A 70 18.08 4.24 -3.43
N SER A 71 18.03 4.47 -2.11
CA SER A 71 19.17 4.94 -1.33
C SER A 71 20.25 3.85 -1.18
N SER A 72 19.87 2.58 -1.14
CA SER A 72 20.82 1.47 -1.07
C SER A 72 21.57 1.19 -2.37
N ARG A 73 21.17 1.78 -3.51
CA ARG A 73 21.94 1.67 -4.77
C ARG A 73 23.27 2.43 -4.75
N SER A 74 23.47 3.30 -3.75
CA SER A 74 24.75 3.99 -3.50
C SER A 74 25.44 3.55 -2.22
N ALA A 75 24.85 2.64 -1.44
CA ALA A 75 25.47 2.09 -0.24
C ALA A 75 25.93 0.66 -0.53
N GLU A 76 27.25 0.50 -0.60
CA GLU A 76 28.01 -0.75 -0.48
C GLU A 76 27.22 -1.89 0.21
N PRO A 77 27.32 -3.15 -0.30
CA PRO A 77 26.64 -4.28 0.34
C PRO A 77 27.10 -4.35 1.80
N ALA A 78 26.17 -4.24 2.74
CA ALA A 78 26.44 -4.41 4.15
C ALA A 78 26.73 -5.89 4.47
N THR A 79 27.86 -6.39 3.98
CA THR A 79 28.52 -7.63 4.37
C THR A 79 29.24 -7.43 5.69
N VAL A 80 28.50 -7.31 6.80
CA VAL A 80 29.12 -7.51 8.13
C VAL A 80 28.12 -8.15 9.11
N LEU A 81 27.96 -9.47 8.99
CA LEU A 81 27.59 -10.30 10.14
C LEU A 81 28.67 -11.36 10.33
N ALA A 82 29.80 -10.92 10.88
CA ALA A 82 30.81 -11.81 11.45
C ALA A 82 30.69 -11.74 12.98
N ALA A 83 30.02 -12.71 13.58
CA ALA A 83 30.09 -12.91 15.03
C ALA A 83 31.49 -13.45 15.35
N PHE A 84 32.36 -12.63 15.94
CA PHE A 84 33.64 -13.06 16.46
C PHE A 84 33.42 -13.86 17.75
N GLY A 85 33.14 -15.15 17.59
CA GLY A 85 33.20 -16.14 18.66
C GLY A 85 34.63 -16.62 18.85
N SER A 86 35.48 -15.78 19.42
CA SER A 86 36.77 -16.20 19.99
C SER A 86 37.15 -15.21 21.08
N ARG A 87 37.71 -15.56 22.24
CA ARG A 87 38.04 -16.81 22.93
C ARG A 87 38.70 -16.30 24.22
N SER A 88 38.36 -16.80 25.40
CA SER A 88 39.16 -16.54 26.62
C SER A 88 39.25 -17.87 27.37
N SER A 89 40.24 -18.70 27.05
CA SER A 89 41.58 -18.72 27.64
C SER A 89 41.59 -19.13 29.11
N ALA A 90 41.95 -20.40 29.31
CA ALA A 90 42.77 -20.94 30.40
C ALA A 90 42.40 -20.62 31.85
N THR A 91 42.24 -21.67 32.66
CA THR A 91 43.17 -21.90 33.79
C THR A 91 43.05 -23.35 34.29
N ARG A 92 44.22 -23.99 34.27
CA ARG A 92 44.77 -25.10 35.06
C ARG A 92 43.86 -26.06 35.82
#